data_AF-A0A838BPU4-F1
#
_entry.id   AF-A0A838BPU4-F1
#
_cell.length_a   1.000
_cell.length_b   1.000
_cell.length_c   1.000
_cell.angle_alpha   90.00
_cell.angle_beta   90.00
_cell.angle_gamma   90.00
#
_symmetry.space_group_name_H-M   'P 1'
#
loop_
_entity.id
_entity.type
_entity.pdbx_description
1 polymer ?
#
loop_
_entity_poly.entity_id
_entity_poly.type
_entity_poly.pdbx_seq_one_letter_code
_entity_poly.pdbx_strand_id
1 'polypeptide(L)'
;MNEADLRNDEAQQRLGFLSREETAALGHRGILLPDPGSVLVSPGVRLDEDVVLWPGVILQASSHGRIAIGPGTNLFPGTRVVASGGAVTIGSGAEIGEEGGFTIKAGVGDTIAIGNGTRLLGGGSLTLTNRIGRGAQILGPIRCQNCTLGDGGTYRDPEPDERGGVLKGSGVARGIAIPQGHVIQAFGLFHEAVMRRQSYFHPKG
;
A
#
# COMPACT_ATOMS: atom_id res chain seq x y z
N MET A 1 24.40 -5.75 -23.57
CA MET A 1 23.58 -4.61 -23.13
C MET A 1 23.78 -3.49 -24.14
N ASN A 2 22.70 -2.90 -24.68
CA ASN A 2 22.85 -1.85 -25.71
C ASN A 2 23.07 -0.47 -25.04
N GLU A 3 23.44 0.54 -25.83
CA GLU A 3 23.73 1.89 -25.31
C GLU A 3 22.50 2.59 -24.68
N ALA A 4 21.28 2.21 -25.07
CA ALA A 4 20.06 2.74 -24.48
C ALA A 4 19.80 2.12 -23.09
N ASP A 5 20.08 0.83 -22.92
CA ASP A 5 19.99 0.13 -21.64
C ASP A 5 20.95 0.76 -20.62
N LEU A 6 22.20 1.04 -21.02
CA LEU A 6 23.19 1.69 -20.15
C LEU A 6 22.74 3.09 -19.71
N ARG A 7 22.22 3.90 -20.65
CA ARG A 7 21.68 5.23 -20.32
C ARG A 7 20.48 5.17 -19.38
N ASN A 8 19.63 4.15 -19.51
CA ASN A 8 18.50 3.94 -18.62
C ASN A 8 18.96 3.56 -17.21
N ASP A 9 19.94 2.67 -17.09
CA ASP A 9 20.53 2.28 -15.80
C ASP A 9 21.18 3.49 -15.10
N GLU A 10 21.96 4.30 -15.83
CA GLU A 10 22.52 5.55 -15.30
C GLU A 10 21.43 6.49 -14.78
N ALA A 11 20.32 6.63 -15.51
CA ALA A 11 19.18 7.45 -15.09
C ALA A 11 18.50 6.89 -13.82
N GLN A 12 18.30 5.57 -13.74
CA GLN A 12 17.72 4.91 -12.57
C GLN A 12 18.60 5.12 -11.33
N GLN A 13 19.90 4.90 -11.45
CA GLN A 13 20.87 5.07 -10.37
C GLN A 13 20.95 6.52 -9.89
N ARG A 14 20.94 7.49 -10.81
CA ARG A 14 20.89 8.94 -10.46
C ARG A 14 19.63 9.31 -9.69
N LEU A 15 18.53 8.58 -9.88
CA LEU A 15 17.28 8.78 -9.15
C LEU A 15 17.19 7.94 -7.86
N GLY A 16 18.23 7.17 -7.53
CA GLY A 16 18.31 6.36 -6.31
C GLY A 16 17.63 5.00 -6.42
N PHE A 17 17.57 4.42 -7.62
CA PHE A 17 17.04 3.09 -7.88
C PHE A 17 18.14 2.09 -8.21
N LEU A 18 17.85 0.81 -8.02
CA LEU A 18 18.63 -0.32 -8.53
C LEU A 18 18.76 -0.23 -10.05
N SER A 19 19.82 -0.82 -10.61
CA SER A 19 19.90 -1.06 -12.05
C SER A 19 18.85 -2.08 -12.50
N ARG A 20 18.68 -2.23 -13.82
CA ARG A 20 17.79 -3.24 -14.39
C ARG A 20 18.23 -4.66 -14.04
N GLU A 21 19.54 -4.93 -14.05
CA GLU A 21 20.10 -6.24 -13.67
C GLU A 21 19.85 -6.54 -12.19
N GLU A 22 20.09 -5.58 -11.30
CA GLU A 22 19.84 -5.72 -9.87
C GLU A 22 18.34 -5.90 -9.57
N THR A 23 17.47 -5.19 -10.30
CA THR A 23 16.01 -5.34 -10.19
C THR A 23 15.56 -6.72 -10.67
N ALA A 24 16.10 -7.23 -11.79
CA ALA A 24 15.82 -8.58 -12.26
C ALA A 24 16.32 -9.66 -11.28
N ALA A 25 17.46 -9.43 -10.62
CA ALA A 25 18.02 -10.36 -9.64
C ALA A 25 17.14 -10.55 -8.39
N LEU A 26 16.18 -9.65 -8.13
CA LEU A 26 15.15 -9.86 -7.10
C LEU A 26 14.33 -11.13 -7.36
N GLY A 27 14.17 -11.54 -8.63
CA GLY A 27 13.49 -12.79 -8.98
C GLY A 27 14.15 -14.04 -8.39
N HIS A 28 15.47 -14.04 -8.24
CA HIS A 28 16.19 -15.15 -7.60
C HIS A 28 15.91 -15.26 -6.09
N ARG A 29 15.31 -14.23 -5.49
CA ARG A 29 14.92 -14.18 -4.07
C ARG A 29 13.43 -14.49 -3.85
N GLY A 30 12.75 -15.02 -4.86
CA GLY A 30 11.32 -15.36 -4.78
C GLY A 30 10.38 -14.19 -5.04
N ILE A 31 10.87 -13.05 -5.51
CA ILE A 31 10.01 -11.90 -5.88
C ILE A 31 9.46 -12.11 -7.29
N LEU A 32 8.16 -11.94 -7.47
CA LEU A 32 7.50 -12.12 -8.76
C LEU A 32 7.43 -10.79 -9.51
N LEU A 33 8.17 -10.69 -10.62
CA LEU A 33 8.30 -9.51 -11.46
C LEU A 33 8.03 -9.88 -12.92
N PRO A 34 6.78 -9.74 -13.43
CA PRO A 34 6.46 -10.10 -14.82
C PRO A 34 7.24 -9.30 -15.86
N ASP A 35 7.61 -8.06 -15.53
CA ASP A 35 8.49 -7.20 -16.32
C ASP A 35 9.39 -6.36 -15.39
N PRO A 36 10.58 -6.86 -15.02
CA PRO A 36 11.50 -6.16 -14.13
C PRO A 36 11.93 -4.79 -14.65
N GLY A 37 11.93 -4.60 -15.98
CA GLY A 37 12.35 -3.34 -16.61
C GLY A 37 11.39 -2.17 -16.39
N SER A 38 10.17 -2.47 -15.94
CA SER A 38 9.09 -1.50 -15.68
C SER A 38 8.87 -1.23 -14.19
N VAL A 39 9.72 -1.75 -13.31
CA VAL A 39 9.64 -1.56 -11.86
C VAL A 39 10.84 -0.76 -11.38
N LEU A 40 10.63 0.17 -10.45
CA LEU A 40 11.69 0.96 -9.83
C LEU A 40 11.76 0.66 -8.35
N VAL A 41 12.90 0.12 -7.88
CA VAL A 41 13.12 -0.23 -6.48
C VAL A 41 14.41 0.43 -6.00
N SER A 42 14.37 1.15 -4.87
CA SER A 42 15.58 1.68 -4.25
C SER A 42 16.40 0.58 -3.59
N PRO A 43 17.74 0.73 -3.53
CA PRO A 43 18.57 -0.14 -2.70
C PRO A 43 18.09 -0.20 -1.24
N GLY A 44 18.15 -1.38 -0.63
CA GLY A 44 17.80 -1.59 0.78
C GLY A 44 16.30 -1.75 1.09
N VAL A 45 15.41 -1.62 0.10
CA VAL A 45 14.00 -2.02 0.26
C VAL A 45 13.94 -3.52 0.58
N ARG A 46 13.21 -3.87 1.65
CA ARG A 46 13.04 -5.26 2.07
C ARG A 46 11.75 -5.83 1.48
N LEU A 47 11.91 -6.88 0.69
CA LEU A 47 10.84 -7.63 0.06
C LEU A 47 11.00 -9.08 0.51
N ASP A 48 9.94 -9.64 1.08
CA ASP A 48 9.86 -11.05 1.43
C ASP A 48 9.35 -11.88 0.22
N GLU A 49 9.44 -13.20 0.33
CA GLU A 49 9.08 -14.15 -0.73
C GLU A 49 7.62 -13.97 -1.22
N ASP A 50 7.38 -14.31 -2.49
CA ASP A 50 6.08 -14.25 -3.16
C ASP A 50 5.45 -12.85 -3.26
N VAL A 51 6.19 -11.78 -2.93
CA VAL A 51 5.74 -10.43 -3.26
C VAL A 51 5.66 -10.28 -4.78
N VAL A 52 4.52 -9.78 -5.26
CA VAL A 52 4.27 -9.51 -6.68
C VAL A 52 4.41 -8.01 -6.93
N LEU A 53 5.33 -7.66 -7.82
CA LEU A 53 5.54 -6.30 -8.29
C LEU A 53 5.10 -6.22 -9.76
N TRP A 54 3.90 -5.70 -10.00
CA TRP A 54 3.41 -5.49 -11.35
C TRP A 54 4.13 -4.32 -12.06
N PRO A 55 4.09 -4.26 -13.40
CA PRO A 55 4.68 -3.15 -14.15
C PRO A 55 4.17 -1.79 -13.66
N GLY A 56 5.07 -0.83 -13.51
CA GLY A 56 4.77 0.54 -13.05
C GLY A 56 4.77 0.72 -11.53
N VAL A 57 5.15 -0.29 -10.75
CA VAL A 57 5.38 -0.15 -9.30
C VAL A 57 6.66 0.64 -9.02
N ILE A 58 6.58 1.56 -8.05
CA ILE A 58 7.72 2.36 -7.59
C ILE A 58 7.88 2.22 -6.08
N LEU A 59 9.03 1.74 -5.62
CA LEU A 59 9.42 1.61 -4.22
C LEU A 59 10.66 2.47 -3.97
N GLN A 60 10.47 3.67 -3.40
CA GLN A 60 11.53 4.67 -3.26
C GLN A 60 11.88 4.92 -1.81
N ALA A 61 13.12 4.61 -1.43
CA ALA A 61 13.68 4.89 -0.11
C ALA A 61 14.80 5.92 -0.23
N SER A 62 14.78 6.95 0.62
CA SER A 62 15.80 8.01 0.65
C SER A 62 15.98 8.54 2.08
N SER A 63 17.10 9.22 2.34
CA SER A 63 17.33 9.89 3.63
C SER A 63 17.17 8.96 4.84
N HIS A 64 17.66 7.72 4.75
CA HIS A 64 17.47 6.65 5.75
C HIS A 64 16.02 6.17 5.93
N GLY A 65 15.13 6.47 4.99
CA GLY A 65 13.78 5.94 4.94
C GLY A 65 13.79 4.42 4.75
N ARG A 66 12.76 3.75 5.28
CA ARG A 66 12.66 2.28 5.27
C ARG A 66 11.35 1.83 4.66
N ILE A 67 11.43 0.86 3.75
CA ILE A 67 10.27 0.15 3.20
C ILE A 67 10.49 -1.34 3.45
N ALA A 68 9.51 -1.99 4.06
CA ALA A 68 9.46 -3.44 4.23
C ALA A 68 8.09 -3.98 3.79
N ILE A 69 8.09 -5.05 3.00
CA ILE A 69 6.88 -5.65 2.42
C ILE A 69 6.90 -7.14 2.70
N GLY A 70 5.90 -7.61 3.44
CA GLY A 70 5.73 -9.00 3.84
C GLY A 70 5.23 -9.91 2.71
N PRO A 71 5.31 -11.24 2.92
CA PRO A 71 5.20 -12.22 1.85
C PRO A 71 3.81 -12.27 1.22
N GLY A 72 3.75 -12.67 -0.05
CA GLY A 72 2.51 -12.81 -0.82
C GLY A 72 1.74 -11.50 -1.06
N THR A 73 2.35 -10.34 -0.76
CA THR A 73 1.74 -9.03 -1.03
C THR A 73 1.75 -8.72 -2.52
N ASN A 74 0.65 -8.21 -3.03
CA ASN A 74 0.47 -7.88 -4.44
C ASN A 74 0.37 -6.36 -4.62
N LEU A 75 1.37 -5.78 -5.29
CA LEU A 75 1.41 -4.37 -5.66
C LEU A 75 1.09 -4.24 -7.14
N PHE A 76 -0.12 -3.76 -7.43
CA PHE A 76 -0.64 -3.57 -8.78
C PHE A 76 -0.07 -2.30 -9.44
N PRO A 77 -0.22 -2.14 -10.78
CA PRO A 77 0.30 -0.99 -11.51
C PRO A 77 -0.13 0.36 -10.92
N GLY A 78 0.79 1.33 -10.95
CA GLY A 78 0.54 2.67 -10.38
C GLY A 78 0.67 2.73 -8.85
N THR A 79 1.02 1.63 -8.18
CA THR A 79 1.38 1.66 -6.76
C THR A 79 2.73 2.36 -6.58
N ARG A 80 2.74 3.38 -5.72
CA ARG A 80 3.94 4.13 -5.36
C ARG A 80 4.12 4.17 -3.86
N VAL A 81 5.21 3.60 -3.37
CA VAL A 81 5.60 3.63 -1.96
C VAL A 81 6.87 4.47 -1.81
N VAL A 82 6.82 5.49 -0.96
CA VAL A 82 7.92 6.41 -0.72
C VAL A 82 8.18 6.51 0.79
N ALA A 83 9.43 6.30 1.18
CA ALA A 83 9.91 6.57 2.52
C ALA A 83 11.11 7.52 2.44
N SER A 84 10.95 8.76 2.91
CA SER A 84 12.02 9.77 2.94
C SER A 84 12.25 10.21 4.39
N GLY A 85 13.18 9.54 5.06
CA GLY A 85 13.40 9.68 6.51
C GLY A 85 12.28 9.11 7.40
N GLY A 86 11.26 8.47 6.81
CA GLY A 86 10.16 7.79 7.49
C GLY A 86 10.20 6.27 7.31
N ALA A 87 9.18 5.58 7.80
CA ALA A 87 9.05 4.14 7.67
C ALA A 87 7.69 3.74 7.08
N VAL A 88 7.72 2.79 6.14
CA VAL A 88 6.54 2.08 5.62
C VAL A 88 6.74 0.59 5.85
N THR A 89 5.79 -0.05 6.52
CA THR A 89 5.74 -1.51 6.67
C THR A 89 4.40 -2.02 6.15
N ILE A 90 4.43 -2.98 5.24
CA ILE A 90 3.26 -3.65 4.68
C ILE A 90 3.32 -5.12 5.09
N GLY A 91 2.27 -5.59 5.76
CA GLY A 91 2.12 -6.98 6.18
C GLY A 91 1.91 -7.92 5.00
N SER A 92 1.73 -9.21 5.29
CA SER A 92 1.59 -10.25 4.28
C SER A 92 0.23 -10.26 3.59
N GLY A 93 0.20 -10.68 2.32
CA GLY A 93 -1.03 -10.88 1.56
C GLY A 93 -1.87 -9.62 1.36
N ALA A 94 -1.26 -8.43 1.40
CA ALA A 94 -1.97 -7.19 1.09
C ALA A 94 -2.21 -7.05 -0.42
N GLU A 95 -3.31 -6.44 -0.82
CA GLU A 95 -3.64 -6.08 -2.20
C GLU A 95 -3.64 -4.55 -2.31
N ILE A 96 -2.73 -3.98 -3.09
CA ILE A 96 -2.53 -2.53 -3.15
C ILE A 96 -2.51 -2.05 -4.60
N GLY A 97 -3.35 -1.07 -4.89
CA GLY A 97 -3.37 -0.34 -6.16
C GLY A 97 -4.18 -0.99 -7.28
N GLU A 98 -4.92 -2.07 -7.00
CA GLU A 98 -5.89 -2.58 -7.97
C GLU A 98 -6.90 -1.47 -8.32
N GLU A 99 -7.31 -1.41 -9.59
CA GLU A 99 -8.30 -0.44 -10.08
C GLU A 99 -7.94 1.04 -9.85
N GLY A 100 -6.66 1.43 -9.96
CA GLY A 100 -6.29 2.87 -10.02
C GLY A 100 -4.98 3.27 -9.36
N GLY A 101 -4.12 2.31 -8.97
CA GLY A 101 -2.90 2.58 -8.23
C GLY A 101 -3.17 2.99 -6.78
N PHE A 102 -2.11 3.24 -6.03
CA PHE A 102 -2.20 3.74 -4.66
C PHE A 102 -0.89 4.39 -4.24
N THR A 103 -0.93 5.57 -3.59
CA THR A 103 0.29 6.26 -3.14
C THR A 103 0.46 6.18 -1.62
N ILE A 104 1.57 5.63 -1.15
CA ILE A 104 1.96 5.59 0.26
C ILE A 104 3.21 6.44 0.42
N LYS A 105 3.17 7.49 1.25
CA LYS A 105 4.30 8.40 1.44
C LYS A 105 4.51 8.72 2.92
N ALA A 106 5.62 8.23 3.48
CA ALA A 106 6.12 8.57 4.80
C ALA A 106 7.29 9.57 4.68
N GLY A 107 7.12 10.76 5.27
CA GLY A 107 8.19 11.76 5.42
C GLY A 107 9.01 11.55 6.70
N VAL A 108 9.85 12.54 7.03
CA VAL A 108 10.74 12.47 8.20
C VAL A 108 9.92 12.27 9.48
N GLY A 109 10.20 11.18 10.19
CA GLY A 109 9.52 10.83 11.44
C GLY A 109 8.14 10.17 11.29
N ASP A 110 7.58 10.11 10.07
CA ASP A 110 6.30 9.44 9.83
C ASP A 110 6.44 7.92 9.87
N THR A 111 5.41 7.24 10.37
CA THR A 111 5.30 5.78 10.30
C THR A 111 3.97 5.36 9.68
N ILE A 112 4.03 4.63 8.57
CA ILE A 112 2.85 4.03 7.94
C ILE A 112 2.95 2.51 8.12
N ALA A 113 2.09 1.95 8.96
CA ALA A 113 1.99 0.52 9.19
C ALA A 113 0.69 -0.02 8.58
N ILE A 114 0.83 -0.96 7.66
CA ILE A 114 -0.26 -1.66 6.98
C ILE A 114 -0.20 -3.13 7.37
N GLY A 115 -1.27 -3.68 7.92
CA GLY A 115 -1.35 -5.05 8.42
C GLY A 115 -1.54 -6.09 7.31
N ASN A 116 -1.65 -7.36 7.73
CA ASN A 116 -1.81 -8.47 6.79
C ASN A 116 -3.21 -8.46 6.15
N GLY A 117 -3.32 -8.92 4.90
CA GLY A 117 -4.60 -9.13 4.22
C GLY A 117 -5.41 -7.86 3.98
N THR A 118 -4.77 -6.69 4.00
CA THR A 118 -5.43 -5.40 3.75
C THR A 118 -5.71 -5.19 2.27
N ARG A 119 -6.73 -4.38 1.94
CA ARG A 119 -6.99 -3.93 0.57
C ARG A 119 -6.95 -2.41 0.47
N LEU A 120 -6.05 -1.88 -0.35
CA LEU A 120 -5.88 -0.44 -0.59
C LEU A 120 -6.07 -0.17 -2.09
N LEU A 121 -7.31 0.08 -2.51
CA LEU A 121 -7.70 0.02 -3.92
C LEU A 121 -8.35 1.32 -4.38
N GLY A 122 -8.36 1.56 -5.70
CA GLY A 122 -9.13 2.66 -6.28
C GLY A 122 -8.47 4.04 -6.23
N GLY A 123 -7.14 4.14 -6.24
CA GLY A 123 -6.44 5.43 -6.43
C GLY A 123 -6.29 6.30 -5.18
N GLY A 124 -6.30 5.71 -3.98
CA GLY A 124 -6.14 6.44 -2.72
C GLY A 124 -4.69 6.81 -2.38
N SER A 125 -4.52 7.43 -1.20
CA SER A 125 -3.19 7.67 -0.64
C SER A 125 -3.13 7.62 0.89
N LEU A 126 -1.97 7.23 1.41
CA LEU A 126 -1.58 7.40 2.82
C LEU A 126 -0.44 8.42 2.90
N THR A 127 -0.61 9.47 3.71
CA THR A 127 0.44 10.44 4.04
C THR A 127 0.45 10.72 5.53
N LEU A 128 1.58 11.19 6.07
CA LEU A 128 1.82 11.27 7.52
C LEU A 128 1.77 9.87 8.17
N THR A 129 1.71 9.81 9.49
CA THR A 129 1.57 8.55 10.22
C THR A 129 0.20 7.92 9.97
N ASN A 130 0.14 6.61 9.70
CA ASN A 130 -1.14 5.88 9.57
C ASN A 130 -0.96 4.46 10.12
N ARG A 131 -2.02 3.90 10.72
CA ARG A 131 -2.10 2.48 11.09
C ARG A 131 -3.31 1.85 10.40
N ILE A 132 -3.07 1.01 9.40
CA ILE A 132 -4.11 0.22 8.73
C ILE A 132 -4.03 -1.19 9.29
N GLY A 133 -4.99 -1.58 10.12
CA GLY A 133 -4.99 -2.88 10.80
C GLY A 133 -5.11 -4.07 9.85
N ARG A 134 -4.86 -5.27 10.37
CA ARG A 134 -5.07 -6.55 9.67
C ARG A 134 -6.49 -6.62 9.09
N GLY A 135 -6.60 -6.99 7.82
CA GLY A 135 -7.87 -7.15 7.12
C GLY A 135 -8.63 -5.85 6.82
N ALA A 136 -8.09 -4.70 7.22
CA ALA A 136 -8.71 -3.40 6.98
C ALA A 136 -8.68 -3.01 5.49
N GLN A 137 -9.58 -2.11 5.10
CA GLN A 137 -9.78 -1.74 3.70
C GLN A 137 -9.89 -0.24 3.50
N ILE A 138 -9.26 0.27 2.43
CA ILE A 138 -9.48 1.61 1.89
C ILE A 138 -9.88 1.42 0.42
N LEU A 139 -11.12 1.76 0.11
CA LEU A 139 -11.75 1.46 -1.17
C LEU A 139 -12.18 2.76 -1.86
N GLY A 140 -11.38 3.18 -2.84
CA GLY A 140 -11.59 4.38 -3.66
C GLY A 140 -10.55 5.49 -3.40
N PRO A 141 -10.67 6.63 -4.10
CA PRO A 141 -9.66 7.68 -4.11
C PRO A 141 -9.75 8.53 -2.83
N ILE A 142 -9.28 7.96 -1.73
CA ILE A 142 -9.35 8.51 -0.39
C ILE A 142 -7.94 8.92 0.05
N ARG A 143 -7.77 10.17 0.45
CA ARG A 143 -6.53 10.71 1.03
C ARG A 143 -6.59 10.56 2.54
N CYS A 144 -5.83 9.62 3.09
CA CYS A 144 -5.74 9.36 4.52
C CYS A 144 -4.52 10.04 5.15
N GLN A 145 -4.77 10.66 6.30
CA GLN A 145 -3.79 11.43 7.07
C GLN A 145 -4.01 11.19 8.56
N ASN A 146 -3.04 10.61 9.28
CA ASN A 146 -3.19 10.34 10.71
C ASN A 146 -4.42 9.46 11.02
N CYS A 147 -4.70 8.47 10.17
CA CYS A 147 -5.84 7.57 10.35
C CYS A 147 -5.43 6.24 11.00
N THR A 148 -6.34 5.67 11.77
CA THR A 148 -6.23 4.32 12.34
C THR A 148 -7.44 3.48 11.94
N LEU A 149 -7.22 2.38 11.24
CA LEU A 149 -8.26 1.37 10.97
C LEU A 149 -7.97 0.14 11.84
N GLY A 150 -9.00 -0.33 12.53
CA GLY A 150 -8.92 -1.46 13.47
C GLY A 150 -8.62 -2.77 12.78
N ASP A 151 -7.96 -3.66 13.51
CA ASP A 151 -7.69 -5.02 13.08
C ASP A 151 -8.98 -5.85 13.01
N GLY A 152 -9.00 -6.90 12.19
CA GLY A 152 -10.07 -7.88 12.13
C GLY A 152 -9.77 -8.99 11.13
N GLY A 153 -10.79 -9.75 10.75
CA GLY A 153 -10.77 -10.62 9.58
C GLY A 153 -10.61 -9.85 8.28
N THR A 154 -10.23 -10.53 7.21
CA THR A 154 -10.15 -9.90 5.87
C THR A 154 -11.55 -9.69 5.30
N TYR A 155 -11.67 -9.07 4.13
CA TYR A 155 -12.94 -8.95 3.41
C TYR A 155 -13.64 -10.30 3.12
N ARG A 156 -12.92 -11.42 3.26
CA ARG A 156 -13.44 -12.79 3.09
C ARG A 156 -14.02 -13.38 4.38
N ASP A 157 -13.91 -12.70 5.52
CA ASP A 157 -14.52 -13.17 6.77
C ASP A 157 -16.04 -13.27 6.59
N PRO A 158 -16.66 -14.42 6.94
CA PRO A 158 -18.10 -14.61 6.79
C PRO A 158 -18.91 -13.67 7.67
N GLU A 159 -18.38 -13.20 8.80
CA GLU A 159 -19.04 -12.24 9.68
C GLU A 159 -18.54 -10.81 9.36
N PRO A 160 -19.35 -9.95 8.72
CA PRO A 160 -18.92 -8.61 8.31
C PRO A 160 -18.40 -7.77 9.46
N ASP A 161 -18.99 -7.93 10.64
CA ASP A 161 -18.63 -7.16 11.83
C ASP A 161 -17.36 -7.66 12.53
N GLU A 162 -16.80 -8.80 12.12
CA GLU A 162 -15.49 -9.28 12.57
C GLU A 162 -14.34 -8.81 11.65
N ARG A 163 -14.66 -8.19 10.51
CA ARG A 163 -13.66 -7.69 9.55
C ARG A 163 -12.90 -6.48 10.08
N GLY A 164 -11.73 -6.20 9.50
CA GLY A 164 -11.00 -4.95 9.78
C GLY A 164 -11.81 -3.70 9.42
N GLY A 165 -11.41 -2.55 9.97
CA GLY A 165 -12.08 -1.27 9.70
C GLY A 165 -12.03 -0.87 8.22
N VAL A 166 -13.06 -0.15 7.74
CA VAL A 166 -13.22 0.17 6.31
C VAL A 166 -13.44 1.67 6.07
N LEU A 167 -12.70 2.22 5.12
CA LEU A 167 -13.03 3.48 4.44
C LEU A 167 -13.48 3.18 3.03
N LYS A 168 -14.61 3.75 2.60
CA LYS A 168 -15.14 3.56 1.24
C LYS A 168 -15.65 4.87 0.63
N GLY A 169 -15.38 5.10 -0.64
CA GLY A 169 -15.85 6.27 -1.39
C GLY A 169 -14.70 7.14 -1.89
N SER A 170 -14.82 8.46 -1.80
CA SER A 170 -13.86 9.41 -2.37
C SER A 170 -13.71 10.64 -1.50
N GLY A 171 -12.49 11.14 -1.28
CA GLY A 171 -12.27 12.40 -0.55
C GLY A 171 -11.12 12.37 0.45
N VAL A 172 -11.33 12.92 1.64
CA VAL A 172 -10.28 13.12 2.66
C VAL A 172 -10.71 12.54 4.01
N ALA A 173 -9.87 11.65 4.54
CA ALA A 173 -9.94 11.15 5.90
C ALA A 173 -8.73 11.69 6.69
N ARG A 174 -8.98 12.43 7.76
CA ARG A 174 -7.92 13.01 8.60
C ARG A 174 -8.23 12.79 10.07
N GLY A 175 -7.31 12.18 10.81
CA GLY A 175 -7.44 12.00 12.26
C GLY A 175 -8.59 11.06 12.64
N ILE A 176 -8.96 10.12 11.78
CA ILE A 176 -10.11 9.23 12.00
C ILE A 176 -9.63 7.89 12.54
N ALA A 177 -10.32 7.39 13.56
CA ALA A 177 -10.19 6.02 14.05
C ALA A 177 -11.45 5.23 13.68
N ILE A 178 -11.30 4.10 12.97
CA ILE A 178 -12.41 3.20 12.62
C ILE A 178 -12.18 1.87 13.35
N PRO A 179 -13.07 1.46 14.26
CA PRO A 179 -12.94 0.18 14.95
C PRO A 179 -13.15 -1.02 14.01
N GLN A 180 -12.80 -2.21 14.52
CA GLN A 180 -13.16 -3.48 13.89
C GLN A 180 -14.65 -3.52 13.55
N GLY A 181 -15.01 -4.09 12.41
CA GLY A 181 -16.40 -4.28 11.99
C GLY A 181 -17.12 -3.01 11.59
N HIS A 182 -16.42 -1.87 11.52
CA HIS A 182 -17.03 -0.59 11.18
C HIS A 182 -16.57 -0.08 9.82
N VAL A 183 -17.42 0.72 9.20
CA VAL A 183 -17.19 1.37 7.93
C VAL A 183 -17.65 2.82 7.98
N ILE A 184 -16.87 3.70 7.36
CA ILE A 184 -17.34 5.02 6.92
C ILE A 184 -17.39 4.99 5.41
N GLN A 185 -18.58 5.21 4.85
CA GLN A 185 -18.77 5.43 3.42
C GLN A 185 -19.13 6.90 3.18
N ALA A 186 -18.29 7.61 2.42
CA ALA A 186 -18.44 9.06 2.23
C ALA A 186 -17.93 9.56 0.87
N PHE A 187 -18.44 10.71 0.45
CA PHE A 187 -17.93 11.50 -0.67
C PHE A 187 -17.62 12.91 -0.16
N GLY A 188 -16.33 13.26 -0.05
CA GLY A 188 -15.87 14.51 0.56
C GLY A 188 -15.14 14.29 1.89
N LEU A 189 -15.61 14.92 2.96
CA LEU A 189 -14.95 14.91 4.27
C LEU A 189 -15.46 13.74 5.12
N PHE A 190 -14.58 12.76 5.42
CA PHE A 190 -14.98 11.55 6.12
C PHE A 190 -15.33 11.76 7.61
N HIS A 191 -14.86 12.86 8.22
CA HIS A 191 -15.15 13.14 9.64
C HIS A 191 -16.59 13.62 9.87
N GLU A 192 -17.28 14.04 8.81
CA GLU A 192 -18.69 14.46 8.85
C GLU A 192 -19.65 13.28 8.59
N ALA A 193 -19.12 12.15 8.13
CA ALA A 193 -19.91 11.01 7.71
C ALA A 193 -20.22 10.06 8.87
N VAL A 194 -21.36 9.37 8.75
CA VAL A 194 -21.81 8.39 9.75
C VAL A 194 -20.97 7.13 9.66
N MET A 195 -20.41 6.72 10.79
CA MET A 195 -19.81 5.40 10.96
C MET A 195 -20.90 4.36 11.21
N ARG A 196 -20.83 3.23 10.50
CA ARG A 196 -21.80 2.14 10.60
C ARG A 196 -21.09 0.81 10.83
N ARG A 197 -21.82 -0.16 11.37
CA ARG A 197 -21.42 -1.58 11.33
C ARG A 197 -21.39 -2.06 9.89
N GLN A 198 -20.48 -2.96 9.54
CA GLN A 198 -20.38 -3.52 8.19
C GLN A 198 -21.58 -4.39 7.84
N SER A 199 -22.20 -5.05 8.82
CA SER A 199 -23.45 -5.80 8.69
C SER A 199 -24.61 -4.97 8.13
N TYR A 200 -24.59 -3.63 8.30
CA TYR A 200 -25.55 -2.72 7.66
C TYR A 200 -25.54 -2.84 6.12
N PHE A 201 -24.38 -3.12 5.52
CA PHE A 201 -24.21 -3.29 4.08
C PHE A 201 -24.23 -4.76 3.63
N HIS A 202 -24.28 -5.68 4.59
CA HIS A 202 -24.26 -7.13 4.40
C HIS A 202 -25.29 -7.80 5.34
N PRO A 203 -26.59 -7.50 5.17
CA PRO A 203 -27.62 -8.06 6.04
C PRO A 203 -27.66 -9.58 5.88
N LYS A 204 -27.74 -10.30 7.01
CA LYS A 204 -28.07 -11.73 6.99
C LYS A 204 -29.55 -11.85 6.57
N GLY A 205 -29.78 -12.55 5.47
CA GLY A 205 -31.12 -12.95 5.04
C GLY A 205 -31.75 -13.97 5.97
#